data_AF-A0AAU9V4S4-F1
#
_entry.id   AF-A0AAU9V4S4-F1
#
_cell.length_a   1.000
_cell.length_b   1.000
_cell.length_c   1.000
_cell.angle_alpha   90.00
_cell.angle_beta   90.00
_cell.angle_gamma   90.00
#
_symmetry.space_group_name_H-M   'P 1'
#
loop_
_entity.id
_entity.type
_entity.pdbx_description
1 polymer ?
#
loop_
_entity_poly.entity_id
_entity_poly.type
_entity_poly.pdbx_seq_one_letter_code
_entity_poly.pdbx_strand_id
1 'polypeptide(L)'
;MSNDRHCFECYGYDIIIDDELKPWLIEVNASPSMTATTTNDRILKYNLFENILSVVLPPSGIPDARWKKTPNANALGDFETLIDEDSVLKEGLSNA
;
A
#
# COMPACT_ATOMS: atom_id res chain seq x y z
N MET A 1 18.42 -3.29 -4.89
CA MET A 1 17.22 -3.91 -5.46
C MET A 1 16.77 -3.05 -6.62
N SER A 2 16.49 -3.66 -7.77
CA SER A 2 15.96 -2.98 -8.95
C SER A 2 14.52 -2.58 -8.68
N ASN A 3 14.22 -1.27 -8.65
CA ASN A 3 12.85 -0.76 -8.55
C ASN A 3 12.15 -0.93 -9.91
N ASP A 4 11.58 -2.11 -10.15
CA ASP A 4 10.76 -2.35 -11.33
C ASP A 4 9.36 -1.78 -11.10
N ARG A 5 8.94 -0.87 -11.99
CA ARG A 5 7.61 -0.25 -11.95
C ARG A 5 6.47 -1.27 -12.03
N HIS A 6 6.72 -2.52 -12.44
CA HIS A 6 5.73 -3.60 -12.53
C HIS A 6 5.63 -4.44 -11.25
N CYS A 7 6.42 -4.13 -10.23
CA CYS A 7 6.37 -4.78 -8.93
C CYS A 7 5.68 -3.89 -7.91
N PHE A 8 5.12 -4.52 -6.88
CA PHE A 8 4.62 -3.85 -5.69
C PHE A 8 5.09 -4.65 -4.47
N GLU A 9 5.14 -3.99 -3.32
CA GLU A 9 5.49 -4.60 -2.04
C GLU A 9 4.52 -4.13 -0.96
N CYS A 10 4.15 -5.03 -0.06
CA CYS A 10 3.33 -4.72 1.11
C CYS A 10 4.21 -4.81 2.35
N TYR A 11 4.26 -3.72 3.11
CA TYR A 11 5.05 -3.62 4.33
C TYR A 11 4.14 -3.63 5.56
N GLY A 12 4.53 -4.40 6.57
CA GLY A 12 3.94 -4.33 7.92
C GLY A 12 4.77 -3.44 8.82
N TYR A 13 4.13 -2.50 9.51
CA TYR A 13 4.78 -1.60 10.46
C TYR A 13 4.35 -1.95 11.88
N ASP A 14 5.30 -2.33 12.71
CA ASP A 14 5.04 -2.62 14.11
C ASP A 14 5.24 -1.35 14.93
N ILE A 15 4.16 -0.87 15.53
CA ILE A 15 4.11 0.42 16.22
C ILE A 15 3.72 0.19 17.68
N ILE A 16 4.44 0.83 18.59
CA ILE A 16 4.05 0.95 20.00
C ILE A 16 3.55 2.38 20.28
N ILE A 17 2.57 2.52 21.16
CA ILE A 17 2.01 3.82 21.56
C ILE A 17 2.39 4.05 23.03
N ASP A 18 2.97 5.21 23.33
CA ASP A 18 3.33 5.60 24.70
C ASP A 18 2.14 6.23 25.46
N ASP A 19 2.38 6.65 26.71
CA ASP A 19 1.40 7.28 27.59
C ASP A 19 0.98 8.69 27.14
N GLU A 20 1.76 9.33 26.26
CA GLU A 20 1.44 10.60 25.60
C GLU A 20 0.71 10.40 24.27
N LEU A 21 0.29 9.16 23.94
CA LEU A 21 -0.32 8.76 22.66
C LEU A 21 0.57 9.00 21.44
N LYS A 22 1.89 9.07 21.65
CA LYS A 22 2.85 9.19 20.55
C LYS A 22 3.19 7.81 20.00
N PRO A 23 3.07 7.59 18.67
CA PRO A 23 3.47 6.35 18.04
C PRO A 23 4.99 6.29 17.87
N TRP A 24 5.56 5.14 18.19
CA TRP A 24 6.97 4.82 17.99
C TRP A 24 7.10 3.58 17.10
N LEU A 25 7.85 3.70 16.02
CA LEU A 25 8.13 2.59 15.11
C LEU A 25 9.13 1.62 15.77
N ILE A 26 8.79 0.34 15.78
CA ILE A 26 9.64 -0.74 16.29
C ILE A 26 10.41 -1.38 15.14
N GLU A 27 9.68 -1.87 14.13
CA GLU A 27 10.28 -2.50 12.96
C GLU A 27 9.39 -2.37 11.72
N VAL A 28 10.01 -2.59 10.56
CA VAL A 28 9.35 -2.63 9.26
C VAL A 28 9.60 -4.00 8.64
N ASN A 29 8.52 -4.73 8.37
CA ASN A 29 8.54 -6.08 7.83
C ASN A 29 8.18 -6.07 6.34
N ALA A 30 9.11 -6.52 5.49
CA ALA A 30 8.89 -6.67 4.04
C ALA A 30 8.00 -7.88 3.68
N SER A 31 7.65 -8.72 4.66
CA SER A 31 6.74 -9.86 4.49
C SER A 31 5.92 -10.04 5.77
N PRO A 32 4.87 -9.22 5.98
CA PRO A 32 4.02 -9.35 7.15
C PRO A 32 3.31 -10.71 7.15
N SER A 33 3.06 -11.26 8.34
CA SER A 33 2.38 -12.55 8.48
C SER A 33 0.93 -12.48 8.03
N MET A 34 0.57 -13.30 7.04
CA MET A 34 -0.80 -13.43 6.54
C MET A 34 -1.52 -14.68 7.06
N THR A 35 -0.93 -15.40 8.01
CA THR A 35 -1.59 -16.51 8.69
C THR A 35 -2.74 -15.98 9.54
N ALA A 36 -3.96 -16.44 9.28
CA ALA A 36 -5.13 -16.07 10.06
C ALA A 36 -5.20 -16.89 11.35
N THR A 37 -5.14 -16.22 12.49
CA THR A 37 -5.17 -16.87 13.83
C THR A 37 -6.52 -16.76 14.51
N THR A 38 -7.34 -15.77 14.14
CA THR A 38 -8.71 -15.58 14.63
C THR A 38 -9.66 -15.23 13.48
N THR A 39 -10.97 -15.31 13.71
CA THR A 39 -11.97 -14.92 12.70
C THR A 39 -11.83 -13.46 12.28
N ASN A 40 -11.60 -12.55 13.23
CA ASN A 40 -11.43 -11.12 12.94
C ASN A 40 -10.13 -10.85 12.19
N ASP A 41 -9.04 -11.49 12.60
CA ASP A 41 -7.75 -11.43 11.90
C ASP A 41 -7.87 -11.93 10.46
N ARG A 42 -8.65 -13.00 10.24
CA ARG A 42 -8.95 -13.51 8.89
C ARG A 42 -9.69 -12.48 8.03
N ILE A 43 -10.72 -11.85 8.57
CA ILE A 43 -11.51 -10.85 7.85
C ILE A 43 -10.63 -9.65 7.49
N LEU A 44 -9.87 -9.13 8.45
CA LEU A 44 -8.97 -8.00 8.24
C LEU A 44 -7.93 -8.30 7.15
N LYS A 45 -7.26 -9.45 7.25
CA LYS A 45 -6.24 -9.87 6.27
C LYS A 45 -6.82 -10.13 4.89
N TYR A 46 -8.03 -10.68 4.81
CA TYR A 46 -8.70 -10.91 3.54
C TYR A 46 -9.07 -9.58 2.87
N ASN A 47 -9.63 -8.63 3.62
CA ASN A 47 -9.96 -7.29 3.10
C ASN A 47 -8.71 -6.55 2.62
N LEU A 48 -7.61 -6.63 3.38
CA LEU A 48 -6.32 -6.07 2.98
C LEU A 48 -5.89 -6.62 1.61
N PHE A 49 -5.95 -7.94 1.42
CA PHE A 49 -5.60 -8.54 0.13
C PHE A 49 -6.52 -8.10 -1.01
N GLU A 50 -7.83 -8.08 -0.81
CA GLU A 50 -8.80 -7.63 -1.81
C GLU A 50 -8.52 -6.17 -2.23
N ASN A 51 -8.24 -5.29 -1.26
CA ASN A 51 -7.91 -3.89 -1.53
C ASN A 51 -6.56 -3.75 -2.26
N ILE A 52 -5.54 -4.54 -1.89
CA ILE A 52 -4.25 -4.54 -2.61
C ILE A 52 -4.48 -4.92 -4.07
N LEU A 53 -5.22 -6.00 -4.33
CA LEU A 53 -5.50 -6.46 -5.69
C LEU A 53 -6.27 -5.41 -6.50
N SER A 54 -7.22 -4.70 -5.87
CA SER A 54 -7.96 -3.60 -6.51
C SER A 54 -7.04 -2.45 -6.96
N VAL A 55 -5.99 -2.17 -6.18
CA VAL A 55 -4.99 -1.13 -6.49
C VAL A 55 -4.01 -1.57 -7.58
N VAL A 56 -3.48 -2.79 -7.50
CA VAL A 56 -2.36 -3.23 -8.35
C VAL A 56 -2.79 -3.93 -9.63
N LEU A 57 -4.06 -4.35 -9.74
CA LEU A 57 -4.61 -4.94 -10.96
C LEU A 57 -5.47 -3.94 -11.73
N PRO A 58 -5.45 -3.99 -13.07
CA PRO A 58 -6.38 -3.21 -13.86
C PRO A 58 -7.82 -3.69 -13.64
N PRO A 59 -8.85 -2.85 -13.90
CA PRO A 59 -10.25 -3.25 -13.79
C PRO A 59 -10.66 -4.45 -14.67
N SER A 60 -9.89 -4.73 -15.71
CA SER A 60 -10.07 -5.91 -16.57
C SER A 60 -9.52 -7.21 -15.95
N GLY A 61 -8.80 -7.14 -14.83
CA GLY A 61 -8.14 -8.25 -14.15
C GLY A 61 -6.89 -8.79 -14.85
N ILE A 62 -6.54 -8.28 -16.04
CA ILE A 62 -5.43 -8.76 -16.86
C ILE A 62 -4.36 -7.69 -16.94
N PRO A 63 -3.18 -7.89 -16.30
CA PRO A 63 -2.09 -6.93 -16.34
C PRO A 63 -1.57 -6.70 -17.78
N ASP A 64 -1.53 -5.44 -18.23
CA ASP A 64 -0.82 -4.99 -19.43
C ASP A 64 0.27 -4.01 -18.97
N ALA A 65 1.50 -4.17 -19.47
CA ALA A 65 2.62 -3.26 -19.16
C ALA A 65 2.33 -1.79 -19.51
N ARG A 66 1.37 -1.53 -20.40
CA ARG A 66 0.96 -0.19 -20.84
C ARG A 66 -0.16 0.42 -20.00
N TRP A 67 -0.72 -0.33 -19.05
CA TRP A 67 -1.78 0.19 -18.19
C TRP A 67 -1.25 1.30 -17.28
N LYS A 68 -2.03 2.36 -17.14
CA LYS A 68 -1.74 3.46 -16.22
C LYS A 68 -1.96 2.99 -14.79
N LYS A 69 -0.87 2.79 -14.05
CA LYS A 69 -0.83 2.25 -12.68
C LYS A 69 -1.26 3.26 -11.60
N THR A 70 -2.09 4.24 -11.96
CA THR A 70 -2.67 5.17 -11.00
C THR A 70 -4.07 4.66 -10.67
N PRO A 71 -4.29 4.06 -9.49
CA PRO A 71 -5.63 3.61 -9.09
C PRO A 71 -6.57 4.81 -9.04
N ASN A 72 -7.84 4.59 -9.39
CA ASN A 72 -8.87 5.58 -9.11
C ASN A 72 -9.24 5.54 -7.62
N ALA A 73 -9.90 6.58 -7.11
CA ALA A 73 -10.26 6.66 -5.69
C ALA A 73 -11.12 5.47 -5.21
N ASN A 74 -11.97 4.92 -6.07
CA ASN A 74 -12.81 3.77 -5.73
C ASN A 74 -12.02 2.47 -5.61
N ALA A 75 -10.87 2.37 -6.28
CA ALA A 75 -10.00 1.19 -6.25
C ALA A 75 -9.10 1.15 -5.01
N LEU A 76 -9.00 2.24 -4.26
CA LEU A 76 -8.22 2.27 -3.02
C LEU A 76 -8.87 1.45 -1.90
N GLY A 77 -10.20 1.28 -1.92
CA GLY A 77 -10.91 0.60 -0.83
C GLY A 77 -10.66 1.32 0.51
N ASP A 78 -10.08 0.60 1.46
CA ASP A 78 -9.72 1.13 2.78
C ASP A 78 -8.34 1.80 2.82
N PHE A 79 -7.61 1.86 1.69
CA PHE A 79 -6.33 2.56 1.61
C PHE A 79 -6.50 4.08 1.44
N GLU A 80 -5.53 4.81 1.99
CA GLU A 80 -5.35 6.24 1.78
C GLU A 80 -3.98 6.50 1.13
N THR A 81 -3.95 7.37 0.11
CA THR A 81 -2.69 7.81 -0.49
C THR A 81 -2.02 8.83 0.41
N LEU A 82 -0.92 8.43 1.04
CA LEU A 82 -0.12 9.34 1.88
C LEU A 82 0.85 10.20 1.07
N ILE A 83 1.50 9.60 0.06
CA ILE A 83 2.53 10.24 -0.75
C ILE A 83 2.39 9.78 -2.21
N ASP A 84 2.39 10.73 -3.13
CA ASP A 84 2.53 10.51 -4.56
C ASP A 84 3.85 11.14 -5.04
N GLU A 85 4.89 10.32 -5.13
CA GLU A 85 6.24 10.78 -5.51
C GLU A 85 6.27 11.45 -6.89
N ASP A 86 5.48 10.95 -7.86
CA ASP A 86 5.44 11.50 -9.21
C ASP A 86 4.84 12.91 -9.22
N SER A 87 3.86 13.18 -8.34
CA SER A 87 3.25 14.50 -8.19
C SER A 87 4.20 15.47 -7.45
N VAL A 88 4.83 15.01 -6.37
CA VAL A 88 5.82 15.81 -5.60
C VAL A 88 7.01 16.24 -6.48
N LEU A 89 7.55 15.32 -7.29
CA LEU A 89 8.67 15.62 -8.18
C LEU A 89 8.30 16.64 -9.27
N LYS A 90 7.07 16.61 -9.79
CA LYS A 90 6.60 17.58 -10.79
C LYS A 90 6.44 18.98 -10.21
N GLU A 91 5.92 19.10 -8.98
CA GLU A 91 5.83 20.39 -8.30
C GLU A 91 7.22 20.98 -8.02
N GLY A 92 8.18 20.16 -7.57
CA GLY A 92 9.56 20.57 -7.36
C GLY A 92 10.26 21.07 -8.63
N LEU A 93 9.97 20.46 -9.79
CA LEU A 93 10.48 20.91 -11.10
C LEU A 93 9.79 22.16 -11.63
N SER A 94 8.51 22.38 -11.29
CA SER A 94 7.77 23.59 -11.69
C SER A 94 8.16 24.84 -10.89
N ASN A 95 8.71 24.64 -9.69
CA ASN A 95 9.15 25.70 -8.77
C ASN A 95 10.66 26.00 -8.85
N ALA A 96 11.38 25.40 -9.80
CA ALA A 96 12.81 25.59 -10.07
C ALA A 96 13.02 26.35 -11.39
#